data_AF-A0A534U4H0-F1
#
_entry.id   AF-A0A534U4H0-F1
#
_cell.length_a   1.000
_cell.length_b   1.000
_cell.length_c   1.000
_cell.angle_alpha   90.00
_cell.angle_beta   90.00
_cell.angle_gamma   90.00
#
_symmetry.space_group_name_H-M   'P 1'
#
loop_
_entity.id
_entity.type
_entity.pdbx_description
1 polymer ?
#
loop_
_entity_poly.entity_id
_entity_poly.type
_entity_poly.pdbx_seq_one_letter_code
_entity_poly.pdbx_strand_id
1 'polypeptide(L)'
;MPEPGLRRGAGGVRGATRRGSSDRAGECGARRHRRAASRSRAGRSGLSGSSRRRVVAIAQGDVFWANLPPPVGSTTGFRRPVVVLQGDALNRSRLATVVIAPLTSNLGWADVLGNVRLAARSTGLRKDSVANVSLVAAINRSLLQKRVGHLGRALLDRIFSGLDLVLGR
;
A
#
# COMPACT_ATOMS: atom_id res chain seq x y z
N MET A 1 -5.48 32.29 -13.68
CA MET A 1 -6.85 31.90 -13.30
C MET A 1 -6.87 31.71 -11.77
N PRO A 2 -7.62 32.52 -10.99
CA PRO A 2 -7.48 32.59 -9.54
C PRO A 2 -8.39 31.60 -8.78
N GLU A 3 -7.94 31.20 -7.59
CA GLU A 3 -8.61 30.34 -6.61
C GLU A 3 -9.79 31.04 -5.89
N PRO A 4 -10.84 30.32 -5.46
CA PRO A 4 -11.85 30.84 -4.54
C PRO A 4 -11.76 30.27 -3.11
N GLY A 5 -11.34 31.13 -2.17
CA GLY A 5 -12.24 31.69 -1.16
C GLY A 5 -12.84 30.76 -0.09
N LEU A 6 -12.15 30.70 1.04
CA LEU A 6 -12.58 30.26 2.37
C LEU A 6 -13.87 30.98 2.84
N ARG A 7 -14.91 30.26 3.29
CA ARG A 7 -16.02 30.83 4.09
C ARG A 7 -16.19 30.08 5.42
N ARG A 8 -16.14 30.86 6.51
CA ARG A 8 -16.48 30.47 7.88
C ARG A 8 -18.00 30.41 8.06
N GLY A 9 -18.47 29.42 8.82
CA GLY A 9 -19.82 29.36 9.38
C GLY A 9 -19.76 28.77 10.79
N ALA A 10 -20.16 29.57 11.78
CA ALA A 10 -20.20 29.24 13.19
C ALA A 10 -21.54 28.58 13.58
N GLY A 11 -21.53 27.82 14.68
CA GLY A 11 -22.73 27.58 15.48
C GLY A 11 -22.87 26.16 16.01
N GLY A 12 -23.02 26.02 17.33
CA GLY A 12 -23.66 24.85 17.94
C GLY A 12 -22.93 24.27 19.16
N VAL A 13 -23.34 24.71 20.34
CA VAL A 13 -22.82 24.34 21.66
C VAL A 13 -23.76 23.33 22.33
N ARG A 14 -23.25 22.33 23.07
CA ARG A 14 -23.51 22.07 24.51
C ARG A 14 -23.50 20.59 24.92
N GLY A 15 -22.88 20.39 26.09
CA GLY A 15 -23.25 19.41 27.11
C GLY A 15 -22.32 18.20 27.20
N ALA A 16 -21.89 17.68 28.34
CA ALA A 16 -22.02 18.01 29.77
C ALA A 16 -21.15 16.99 30.53
N THR A 17 -20.61 17.32 31.70
CA THR A 17 -20.38 16.44 32.90
C THR A 17 -19.44 17.20 33.86
N ARG A 18 -19.87 17.70 35.02
CA ARG A 18 -20.16 17.06 36.33
C ARG A 18 -18.92 16.58 37.12
N ARG A 19 -18.78 17.21 38.31
CA ARG A 19 -18.19 16.75 39.60
C ARG A 19 -16.66 16.56 39.60
N GLY A 20 -15.88 16.90 40.62
CA GLY A 20 -16.10 17.30 42.01
C GLY A 20 -14.82 16.94 42.78
N SER A 21 -14.40 17.82 43.70
CA SER A 21 -13.46 17.70 44.85
C SER A 21 -12.84 16.31 45.17
N SER A 22 -11.62 16.15 45.66
CA SER A 22 -11.07 16.76 46.89
C SER A 22 -9.61 16.33 47.17
N ASP A 23 -8.83 17.25 47.75
CA ASP A 23 -7.90 17.13 48.88
C ASP A 23 -6.92 15.94 49.10
N ARG A 24 -5.65 16.37 49.32
CA ARG A 24 -4.69 16.08 50.42
C ARG A 24 -3.94 14.73 50.56
N ALA A 25 -2.63 14.90 50.45
CA ALA A 25 -1.49 14.44 51.27
C ALA A 25 -1.70 13.48 52.46
N GLY A 26 -0.72 12.57 52.64
CA GLY A 26 -0.42 11.90 53.91
C GLY A 26 0.50 10.66 53.80
N GLU A 27 1.78 10.84 54.17
CA GLU A 27 2.71 9.97 54.95
C GLU A 27 2.83 8.44 54.68
N CYS A 28 4.05 7.92 54.43
CA CYS A 28 5.11 7.51 55.39
C CYS A 28 4.78 6.21 56.19
N GLY A 29 5.60 5.16 56.06
CA GLY A 29 5.47 3.97 56.92
C GLY A 29 6.21 2.72 56.47
N ALA A 30 7.34 2.43 57.12
CA ALA A 30 8.27 1.35 56.83
C ALA A 30 7.81 -0.09 57.20
N ARG A 31 8.59 -1.06 56.70
CA ARG A 31 9.10 -2.30 57.36
C ARG A 31 8.74 -3.65 56.67
N ARG A 32 9.76 -4.15 55.96
CA ARG A 32 10.31 -5.52 55.87
C ARG A 32 9.51 -6.65 56.56
N HIS A 33 9.36 -7.80 55.88
CA HIS A 33 9.80 -9.13 56.38
C HIS A 33 9.80 -10.21 55.27
N ARG A 34 11.02 -10.72 55.00
CA ARG A 34 11.46 -12.11 54.72
C ARG A 34 10.70 -13.05 53.74
N ARG A 35 11.46 -13.43 52.70
CA ARG A 35 11.74 -14.78 52.15
C ARG A 35 10.57 -15.75 51.86
N ALA A 36 10.44 -16.11 50.59
CA ALA A 36 10.25 -17.50 50.18
C ALA A 36 10.91 -17.73 48.80
N ALA A 37 11.87 -18.66 48.78
CA ALA A 37 12.39 -19.23 47.54
C ALA A 37 11.43 -20.32 47.05
N SER A 38 11.18 -20.41 45.75
CA SER A 38 11.27 -21.69 45.01
C SER A 38 10.77 -21.61 43.56
N ARG A 39 11.52 -22.34 42.72
CA ARG A 39 11.12 -23.00 41.47
C ARG A 39 11.09 -22.17 40.19
N SER A 40 12.23 -22.27 39.50
CA SER A 40 12.39 -22.16 38.05
C SER A 40 11.28 -22.90 37.28
N ARG A 41 10.57 -22.16 36.45
CA ARG A 41 9.92 -22.70 35.26
C ARG A 41 10.55 -22.01 34.06
N ALA A 42 11.44 -22.74 33.40
CA ALA A 42 11.90 -22.41 32.07
C ALA A 42 10.67 -22.33 31.15
N GLY A 43 10.26 -21.11 30.83
CA GLY A 43 9.26 -20.84 29.81
C GLY A 43 9.79 -21.36 28.49
N ARG A 44 9.18 -22.43 27.99
CA ARG A 44 9.45 -23.01 26.68
C ARG A 44 9.38 -21.89 25.64
N SER A 45 10.48 -21.69 24.94
CA SER A 45 10.59 -20.91 23.74
C SER A 45 9.52 -21.35 22.75
N GLY A 46 8.46 -20.55 22.65
CA GLY A 46 7.57 -20.58 21.50
C GLY A 46 8.39 -20.13 20.30
N LEU A 47 8.99 -21.08 19.60
CA LEU A 47 9.47 -20.87 18.24
C LEU A 47 8.23 -20.50 17.43
N SER A 48 8.02 -19.18 17.32
CA SER A 48 7.12 -18.55 16.37
C SER A 48 7.41 -19.21 15.02
N GLY A 49 6.49 -20.06 14.58
CA GLY A 49 6.54 -20.68 13.27
C GLY A 49 6.62 -19.55 12.26
N SER A 50 7.82 -19.31 11.74
CA SER A 50 8.05 -18.44 10.58
C SER A 50 7.15 -18.97 9.49
N SER A 51 5.99 -18.34 9.35
CA SER A 51 5.06 -18.58 8.27
C SER A 51 5.88 -18.32 7.02
N ARG A 52 6.34 -19.39 6.36
CA ARG A 52 7.07 -19.31 5.10
C ARG A 52 6.17 -18.50 4.20
N ARG A 53 6.51 -17.22 4.00
CA ARG A 53 5.76 -16.28 3.17
C ARG A 53 5.66 -16.97 1.83
N ARG A 54 4.48 -17.53 1.52
CA ARG A 54 4.25 -18.30 0.30
C ARG A 54 4.64 -17.34 -0.83
N VAL A 55 5.75 -17.64 -1.50
CA VAL A 55 6.23 -16.80 -2.60
C VAL A 55 5.18 -16.96 -3.68
N VAL A 56 4.31 -15.97 -3.79
CA VAL A 56 3.32 -15.92 -4.86
C VAL A 56 4.13 -15.78 -6.14
N ALA A 57 4.00 -16.75 -7.05
CA ALA A 57 4.61 -16.65 -8.37
C ALA A 57 4.07 -15.40 -9.06
N ILE A 58 4.97 -14.51 -9.48
CA ILE A 58 4.63 -13.27 -10.17
C ILE A 58 4.67 -13.55 -11.68
N ALA A 59 3.61 -13.20 -12.39
CA ALA A 59 3.54 -13.27 -13.85
C ALA A 59 3.35 -11.90 -14.50
N GLN A 60 3.81 -11.75 -15.74
CA GLN A 60 3.59 -10.57 -16.56
C GLN A 60 2.08 -10.37 -16.78
N GLY A 61 1.60 -9.15 -16.64
CA GLY A 61 0.17 -8.83 -16.70
C GLY A 61 -0.59 -9.03 -15.39
N ASP A 62 0.03 -9.58 -14.34
CA ASP A 62 -0.62 -9.66 -13.03
C ASP A 62 -0.89 -8.27 -12.45
N VAL A 63 -2.07 -8.11 -11.85
CA VAL A 63 -2.47 -6.90 -11.13
C VAL A 63 -2.34 -7.16 -9.63
N PHE A 64 -1.59 -6.30 -8.94
CA PHE A 64 -1.34 -6.38 -7.51
C PHE A 64 -1.68 -5.08 -6.81
N TRP A 65 -2.10 -5.15 -5.54
CA TRP A 65 -1.89 -4.04 -4.63
C TRP A 65 -0.42 -3.98 -4.23
N ALA A 66 0.18 -2.79 -4.31
CA ALA A 66 1.54 -2.53 -3.86
C ALA A 66 1.54 -1.46 -2.76
N ASN A 67 2.43 -1.59 -1.78
CA ASN A 67 2.68 -0.57 -0.77
C ASN A 67 3.94 0.20 -1.14
N LEU A 68 3.80 1.24 -1.95
CA LEU A 68 4.93 2.04 -2.40
C LEU A 68 5.32 3.07 -1.33
N PRO A 69 6.59 3.51 -1.29
CA PRO A 69 7.00 4.63 -0.45
C PRO A 69 6.15 5.88 -0.71
N PRO A 70 6.14 6.86 0.22
CA PRO A 70 5.60 8.18 -0.06
C PRO A 70 6.25 8.75 -1.33
N PRO A 71 5.46 9.37 -2.22
CA PRO A 71 5.99 9.91 -3.46
C PRO A 71 6.87 11.12 -3.19
N VAL A 72 7.91 11.27 -4.02
CA VAL A 72 8.71 12.48 -4.14
C VAL A 72 8.28 13.18 -5.43
N GLY A 73 7.75 14.41 -5.33
CA GLY A 73 7.20 15.11 -6.48
C GLY A 73 6.04 14.36 -7.15
N SER A 74 6.06 14.28 -8.48
CA SER A 74 5.03 13.63 -9.30
C SER A 74 5.17 12.10 -9.43
N THR A 75 6.05 11.49 -8.63
CA THR A 75 6.25 10.04 -8.67
C THR A 75 5.04 9.28 -8.11
N THR A 76 4.93 8.01 -8.47
CA THR A 76 3.92 7.12 -7.91
C THR A 76 4.29 6.73 -6.47
N GLY A 77 3.31 6.70 -5.58
CA GLY A 77 3.54 6.37 -4.18
C GLY A 77 2.30 5.83 -3.46
N PHE A 78 2.48 5.58 -2.17
CA PHE A 78 1.50 5.01 -1.25
C PHE A 78 0.96 3.63 -1.70
N ARG A 79 -0.09 3.18 -1.02
CA ARG A 79 -0.77 1.94 -1.36
C ARG A 79 -1.66 2.12 -2.58
N ARG A 80 -1.35 1.45 -3.69
CA ARG A 80 -2.11 1.53 -4.94
C ARG A 80 -2.03 0.26 -5.78
N PRO A 81 -2.97 0.06 -6.73
CA PRO A 81 -2.86 -1.04 -7.65
C PRO A 81 -1.77 -0.77 -8.69
N VAL A 82 -1.11 -1.84 -9.11
CA VAL A 82 -0.06 -1.84 -10.14
C VAL A 82 -0.24 -3.06 -11.05
N VAL A 83 0.18 -2.94 -12.30
CA VAL A 83 0.31 -4.08 -13.23
C VAL A 83 1.78 -4.44 -13.41
N VAL A 84 2.09 -5.72 -13.41
CA VAL A 84 3.43 -6.24 -13.69
C VAL A 84 3.71 -6.19 -15.19
N LEU A 85 4.74 -5.45 -15.59
CA LEU A 85 5.19 -5.36 -16.98
C LEU A 85 6.40 -6.24 -17.27
N GLN A 86 7.17 -6.57 -16.23
CA GLN A 86 8.38 -7.38 -16.36
C GLN A 86 8.06 -8.75 -16.96
N GLY A 87 8.89 -9.16 -17.92
CA GLY A 87 8.77 -10.47 -18.57
C GLY A 87 9.00 -11.63 -17.60
N ASP A 88 8.32 -12.73 -17.86
CA ASP A 88 8.27 -13.88 -16.97
C ASP A 88 9.61 -14.58 -16.71
N ALA A 89 10.53 -14.55 -17.68
CA ALA A 89 11.89 -15.05 -17.48
C ALA A 89 12.60 -14.31 -16.33
N LEU A 90 12.43 -12.97 -16.27
CA LEU A 90 12.99 -12.15 -15.20
C LEU A 90 12.18 -12.31 -13.90
N ASN A 91 10.85 -12.46 -13.98
CA ASN A 91 10.02 -12.73 -12.81
C ASN A 91 10.40 -14.05 -12.11
N ARG A 92 10.80 -15.08 -12.86
CA ARG A 92 11.27 -16.36 -12.29
C ARG A 92 12.73 -16.34 -11.82
N SER A 93 13.49 -15.31 -12.17
CA SER A 93 14.90 -15.17 -11.77
C SER A 93 15.06 -14.81 -10.28
N ARG A 94 16.32 -14.74 -9.82
CA ARG A 94 16.70 -14.33 -8.46
C ARG A 94 16.61 -12.81 -8.22
N LEU A 95 16.24 -12.01 -9.22
CA LEU A 95 16.09 -10.57 -9.04
C LEU A 95 15.06 -10.26 -7.96
N ALA A 96 15.43 -9.45 -6.97
CA ALA A 96 14.51 -9.01 -5.91
C ALA A 96 13.53 -7.92 -6.38
N THR A 97 13.67 -7.46 -7.62
CA THR A 97 12.88 -6.39 -8.22
C THR A 97 11.89 -6.89 -9.27
N VAL A 98 10.93 -6.03 -9.59
CA VAL A 98 9.94 -6.23 -10.65
C VAL A 98 9.57 -4.87 -11.26
N VAL A 99 9.47 -4.81 -12.59
CA VAL A 99 9.00 -3.64 -13.34
C VAL A 99 7.47 -3.62 -13.38
N ILE A 100 6.89 -2.48 -13.01
CA ILE A 100 5.44 -2.28 -12.93
C ILE A 100 5.01 -0.97 -13.59
N ALA A 101 3.73 -0.87 -13.94
CA ALA A 101 3.04 0.41 -14.17
C ALA A 101 1.97 0.65 -13.09
N PRO A 102 1.90 1.86 -12.51
CA PRO A 102 0.88 2.18 -11.52
C PRO A 102 -0.50 2.37 -12.18
N LEU A 103 -1.53 1.92 -11.48
CA LEU A 103 -2.92 2.10 -11.88
C LEU A 103 -3.57 3.21 -11.04
N THR A 104 -4.38 4.06 -11.67
CA THR A 104 -5.15 5.13 -11.02
C THR A 104 -6.62 5.05 -11.38
N SER A 105 -7.52 5.31 -10.43
CA SER A 105 -8.96 5.41 -10.73
C SER A 105 -9.37 6.80 -11.25
N ASN A 106 -8.43 7.74 -11.36
CA ASN A 106 -8.69 9.02 -12.01
C ASN A 106 -8.68 8.81 -13.53
N LEU A 107 -9.87 8.70 -14.11
CA LEU A 107 -10.05 8.41 -15.53
C LEU A 107 -9.66 9.56 -16.46
N GLY A 108 -9.50 10.78 -15.94
CA GLY A 108 -9.01 11.92 -16.73
C GLY A 108 -7.59 11.74 -17.26
N TRP A 109 -6.85 10.74 -16.76
CA TRP A 109 -5.53 10.36 -17.30
C TRP A 109 -5.60 9.45 -18.53
N ALA A 110 -6.80 9.01 -18.94
CA ALA A 110 -6.95 8.10 -20.08
C ALA A 110 -6.55 8.74 -21.42
N ASP A 111 -6.70 10.06 -21.54
CA ASP A 111 -6.39 10.80 -22.78
C ASP A 111 -4.92 11.22 -22.88
N VAL A 112 -4.13 10.99 -21.82
CA VAL A 112 -2.69 11.25 -21.83
C VAL A 112 -1.99 10.19 -22.68
N LEU A 113 -1.05 10.63 -23.50
CA LEU A 113 -0.34 9.79 -24.47
C LEU A 113 0.19 8.49 -23.85
N GLY A 114 -0.14 7.37 -24.51
CA GLY A 114 0.28 6.03 -24.12
C GLY A 114 -0.49 5.41 -22.94
N ASN A 115 -1.26 6.19 -22.19
CA ASN A 115 -2.04 5.63 -21.09
C ASN A 115 -3.17 4.74 -21.61
N VAL A 116 -3.47 3.70 -20.84
CA VAL A 116 -4.48 2.70 -21.23
C VAL A 116 -5.58 2.65 -20.20
N ARG A 117 -6.82 2.93 -20.64
CA ARG A 117 -8.01 2.70 -19.83
C ARG A 117 -8.29 1.20 -19.68
N LEU A 118 -8.52 0.78 -18.45
CA LEU A 118 -8.76 -0.60 -18.07
C LEU A 118 -10.10 -0.70 -17.33
N ALA A 119 -10.99 -1.56 -17.84
CA ALA A 119 -12.26 -1.82 -17.19
C ALA A 119 -12.06 -2.57 -15.86
N ALA A 120 -12.91 -2.29 -14.87
CA ALA A 120 -12.90 -2.97 -13.56
C ALA A 120 -12.90 -4.51 -13.72
N ARG A 121 -13.77 -5.03 -14.60
CA ARG A 121 -13.88 -6.47 -14.89
C ARG A 121 -12.60 -7.11 -15.44
N SER A 122 -11.78 -6.34 -16.15
CA SER A 122 -10.55 -6.82 -16.78
C SER A 122 -9.36 -6.84 -15.81
N THR A 123 -9.42 -6.03 -14.75
CA THR A 123 -8.33 -5.89 -13.77
C THR A 123 -8.58 -6.67 -12.48
N GLY A 124 -9.84 -6.99 -12.18
CA GLY A 124 -10.26 -7.49 -10.87
C GLY A 124 -10.36 -6.38 -9.80
N LEU A 125 -10.25 -5.11 -10.19
CA LEU A 125 -10.44 -3.97 -9.30
C LEU A 125 -11.93 -3.59 -9.18
N ARG A 126 -12.27 -2.84 -8.14
CA ARG A 126 -13.66 -2.37 -7.91
C ARG A 126 -14.08 -1.22 -8.83
N LYS A 127 -13.13 -0.55 -9.47
CA LYS A 127 -13.36 0.63 -10.31
C LYS A 127 -12.55 0.49 -11.59
N ASP A 128 -13.06 1.10 -12.66
CA ASP A 128 -12.25 1.38 -13.84
C ASP A 128 -10.98 2.13 -13.44
N SER A 129 -9.91 1.85 -14.14
CA SER A 129 -8.60 2.42 -13.85
C SER A 129 -7.87 2.77 -15.13
N VAL A 130 -6.82 3.56 -15.02
CA VAL A 130 -5.88 3.88 -16.11
C VAL A 130 -4.51 3.37 -15.70
N ALA A 131 -3.86 2.63 -16.60
CA ALA A 131 -2.44 2.34 -16.49
C ALA A 131 -1.65 3.57 -16.92
N ASN A 132 -0.91 4.17 -15.98
CA ASN A 132 -0.06 5.32 -16.27
C ASN A 132 1.33 4.82 -16.70
N VAL A 133 1.56 4.79 -18.01
CA VAL A 133 2.79 4.24 -18.60
C VAL A 133 3.99 5.19 -18.47
N SER A 134 3.75 6.50 -18.28
CA SER A 134 4.81 7.48 -18.03
C SER A 134 5.44 7.35 -16.63
N LEU A 135 4.83 6.57 -15.73
CA LEU A 135 5.31 6.33 -14.37
C LEU A 135 5.72 4.88 -14.12
N VAL A 136 6.17 4.18 -15.17
CA VAL A 136 6.76 2.84 -15.03
C VAL A 136 7.95 2.88 -14.08
N ALA A 137 8.02 1.91 -13.17
CA ALA A 137 9.05 1.85 -12.15
C ALA A 137 9.47 0.41 -11.85
N ALA A 138 10.75 0.22 -11.51
CA ALA A 138 11.22 -0.98 -10.85
C ALA A 138 11.02 -0.87 -9.33
N ILE A 139 10.36 -1.86 -8.74
CA ILE A 139 10.11 -1.89 -7.29
C ILE A 139 10.63 -3.19 -6.69
N ASN A 140 10.89 -3.20 -5.38
CA ASN A 140 11.19 -4.44 -4.68
C ASN A 140 9.93 -5.32 -4.60
N ARG A 141 10.05 -6.62 -4.90
CA ARG A 141 8.93 -7.58 -4.89
C ARG A 141 8.25 -7.69 -3.53
N SER A 142 8.97 -7.42 -2.44
CA SER A 142 8.41 -7.41 -1.09
C SER A 142 7.29 -6.37 -0.89
N LEU A 143 7.25 -5.32 -1.73
CA LEU A 143 6.22 -4.27 -1.73
C LEU A 143 4.91 -4.73 -2.38
N LEU A 144 4.93 -5.81 -3.17
CA LEU A 144 3.71 -6.44 -3.68
C LEU A 144 2.99 -7.16 -2.53
N GLN A 145 1.70 -6.88 -2.41
CA GLN A 145 0.82 -7.45 -1.40
C GLN A 145 -0.11 -8.50 -2.03
N LYS A 146 -1.38 -8.14 -2.23
CA LYS A 146 -2.42 -9.03 -2.72
C LYS A 146 -2.52 -8.94 -4.24
N ARG A 147 -2.38 -10.06 -4.94
CA ARG A 147 -2.80 -10.21 -6.34
C ARG A 147 -4.32 -10.10 -6.43
N VAL A 148 -4.82 -9.28 -7.35
CA VAL A 148 -6.26 -9.02 -7.53
C VAL A 148 -6.80 -9.44 -8.88
N GLY A 149 -5.93 -9.60 -9.88
CA GLY A 149 -6.35 -10.04 -11.20
C GLY A 149 -5.17 -10.22 -12.13
N HIS A 150 -5.48 -10.38 -13.41
CA HIS A 150 -4.52 -10.57 -14.49
C HIS A 150 -5.09 -9.99 -15.77
N LEU A 151 -4.30 -9.17 -16.46
CA LEU A 151 -4.72 -8.59 -17.72
C LEU A 151 -4.57 -9.61 -18.84
N GLY A 152 -5.60 -9.70 -19.70
CA GLY A 152 -5.49 -10.46 -20.94
C GLY A 152 -4.46 -9.86 -21.88
N ARG A 153 -3.90 -10.70 -22.77
CA ARG A 153 -2.81 -10.34 -23.68
C ARG A 153 -3.07 -9.06 -24.48
N ALA A 154 -4.26 -8.90 -25.04
CA ALA A 154 -4.61 -7.72 -25.83
C ALA A 154 -4.54 -6.39 -25.06
N LEU A 155 -4.85 -6.38 -23.76
CA LEU A 155 -4.71 -5.17 -22.94
C LEU A 155 -3.25 -4.92 -22.57
N LEU A 156 -2.50 -5.97 -22.31
CA LEU A 156 -1.08 -5.88 -22.04
C LEU A 156 -0.30 -5.36 -23.26
N ASP A 157 -0.64 -5.82 -24.46
CA ASP A 157 -0.04 -5.33 -25.71
C ASP A 157 -0.31 -3.84 -25.92
N ARG A 158 -1.52 -3.34 -25.60
CA ARG A 158 -1.81 -1.89 -25.63
C ARG A 158 -0.94 -1.11 -24.65
N ILE A 159 -0.67 -1.66 -23.48
CA ILE A 159 0.22 -1.03 -22.49
C ILE A 159 1.65 -0.97 -23.04
N PHE A 160 2.12 -2.02 -23.72
CA PHE A 160 3.44 -2.01 -24.35
C PHE A 160 3.51 -1.03 -25.52
N SER A 161 2.51 -0.97 -26.39
CA SER A 161 2.44 0.07 -27.43
C SER A 161 2.45 1.47 -26.83
N GLY A 162 1.74 1.69 -25.72
CA GLY A 162 1.78 2.95 -25.00
C GLY A 162 3.15 3.27 -24.42
N LEU A 163 3.87 2.25 -23.93
CA LEU A 163 5.24 2.38 -23.45
C LEU A 163 6.21 2.71 -24.59
N ASP A 164 6.05 2.09 -25.76
CA ASP A 164 6.86 2.40 -26.95
C ASP A 164 6.71 3.87 -27.35
N LEU A 165 5.48 4.41 -27.33
CA LEU A 165 5.24 5.84 -27.58
C LEU A 165 5.95 6.74 -26.55
N VAL A 166 5.93 6.38 -25.27
CA VAL A 166 6.65 7.14 -24.22
C VAL A 166 8.17 7.10 -24.41
N LEU A 167 8.69 6.00 -24.96
CA LEU A 167 10.11 5.80 -25.23
C LEU A 167 10.55 6.28 -26.61
N GLY A 168 9.64 6.82 -27.44
CA GLY A 168 9.93 7.33 -28.77
C GLY A 168 10.25 6.23 -29.81
N ARG A 169 9.61 5.07 -29.70
CA ARG A 169 9.77 3.92 -30.60
C ARG A 169 8.53 3.64 -31.44
#